data_AF-A0A938MB02-F1
#
_entry.id   AF-A0A938MB02-F1
#
_cell.length_a   1.000
_cell.length_b   1.000
_cell.length_c   1.000
_cell.angle_alpha   90.00
_cell.angle_beta   90.00
_cell.angle_gamma   90.00
#
_symmetry.space_group_name_H-M   'P 1'
#
loop_
_entity.id
_entity.type
_entity.pdbx_description
1 polymer ?
#
loop_
_entity_poly.entity_id
_entity_poly.type
_entity_poly.pdbx_seq_one_letter_code
_entity_poly.pdbx_strand_id
1 'polypeptide(L)'
;MARAEAVKAARHSVDALTAGFESGKPPLADPVALAQLGGQLRDTFLAPLYTTTNPLTEHQGSLLFASSSPDFLNLPWELLPRPDGAFLVSDGRWSIRRATAKALPAATAPRVARPLRILFTACAPTQLAGLDYEKEEEAILRIADRLGDKVHLDIAEAGAFDELRD
;
A
#
# COMPACT_ATOMS: atom_id res chain seq x y z
N MET A 1 28.40 -3.73 -0.99
CA MET A 1 28.58 -2.40 -0.37
C MET A 1 27.62 -1.37 -0.95
N ALA A 2 27.68 -1.04 -2.26
CA ALA A 2 26.82 0.00 -2.87
C ALA A 2 25.30 -0.18 -2.66
N ARG A 3 24.79 -1.42 -2.74
CA ARG A 3 23.35 -1.70 -2.59
C ARG A 3 22.83 -1.54 -1.16
N ALA A 4 23.67 -1.75 -0.14
CA ALA A 4 23.29 -1.55 1.26
C ALA A 4 23.22 -0.06 1.62
N GLU A 5 24.18 0.72 1.11
CA GLU A 5 24.17 2.19 1.23
C GLU A 5 22.95 2.79 0.52
N ALA A 6 22.59 2.28 -0.65
CA ALA A 6 21.38 2.66 -1.37
C ALA A 6 20.09 2.39 -0.56
N VAL A 7 19.98 1.23 0.10
CA VAL A 7 18.84 0.92 0.98
C VAL A 7 18.79 1.87 2.16
N LYS A 8 19.93 2.17 2.78
CA LYS A 8 20.02 3.12 3.89
C LYS A 8 19.62 4.54 3.48
N ALA A 9 20.06 5.00 2.29
CA ALA A 9 19.71 6.32 1.76
C ALA A 9 18.21 6.41 1.45
N ALA A 10 17.64 5.40 0.78
CA ALA A 10 16.21 5.35 0.54
C ALA A 10 15.40 5.31 1.85
N ARG A 11 15.89 4.57 2.86
CA ARG A 11 15.28 4.53 4.17
C ARG A 11 15.29 5.89 4.85
N HIS A 12 16.40 6.63 4.78
CA HIS A 12 16.47 7.99 5.34
C HIS A 12 15.44 8.93 4.68
N SER A 13 15.26 8.85 3.35
CA SER A 13 14.22 9.62 2.66
C SER A 13 12.80 9.21 3.09
N VAL A 14 12.57 7.92 3.31
CA VAL A 14 11.29 7.41 3.86
C VAL A 14 11.07 7.96 5.26
N ASP A 15 12.05 7.81 6.15
CA ASP A 15 11.94 8.26 7.54
C ASP A 15 11.67 9.77 7.61
N ALA A 16 12.28 10.57 6.73
CA ALA A 16 12.01 12.01 6.63
C ALA A 16 10.56 12.32 6.20
N LEU A 17 10.00 11.55 5.28
CA LEU A 17 8.61 11.69 4.84
C LEU A 17 7.62 11.17 5.90
N THR A 18 8.02 10.15 6.67
CA THR A 18 7.15 9.52 7.67
C THR A 18 7.32 10.08 9.07
N ALA A 19 8.32 10.92 9.35
CA ALA A 19 8.53 11.55 10.67
C ALA A 19 7.31 12.35 11.16
N GLY A 20 6.47 12.83 10.23
CA GLY A 20 5.17 13.43 10.55
C GLY A 20 4.23 12.47 11.30
N PHE A 21 4.21 11.18 10.93
CA PHE A 21 3.38 10.16 11.59
C PHE A 21 3.74 9.99 13.06
N GLU A 22 5.05 9.89 13.36
CA GLU A 22 5.54 9.67 14.73
C GLU A 22 5.28 10.88 15.64
N SER A 23 5.10 12.06 15.04
CA SER A 23 4.78 13.30 15.77
C SER A 23 3.27 13.63 15.78
N GLY A 24 2.41 12.69 15.40
CA GLY A 24 0.95 12.84 15.43
C GLY A 24 0.41 13.83 14.39
N LYS A 25 1.21 14.19 13.38
CA LYS A 25 0.79 15.04 12.26
C LYS A 25 0.30 14.19 11.10
N PRO A 26 -0.76 14.61 10.39
CA PRO A 26 -1.16 13.96 9.16
C PRO A 26 0.02 13.89 8.20
N PRO A 27 0.29 12.74 7.60
CA PRO A 27 1.39 12.54 6.66
C PRO A 27 1.01 13.09 5.29
N LEU A 28 0.76 14.39 5.21
CA LEU A 28 0.59 15.07 3.93
C LEU A 28 1.97 15.26 3.32
N ALA A 29 2.45 14.23 2.63
CA ALA A 29 3.66 14.29 1.84
C ALA A 29 3.39 15.04 0.53
N ASP A 30 4.30 15.94 0.16
CA ASP A 30 4.28 16.63 -1.13
C ASP A 30 4.30 15.60 -2.28
N PRO A 31 3.31 15.61 -3.20
CA PRO A 31 3.29 14.72 -4.35
C PRO A 31 4.59 14.74 -5.17
N VAL A 32 5.27 15.88 -5.24
CA VAL A 32 6.55 16.00 -5.94
C VAL A 32 7.64 15.21 -5.23
N ALA A 33 7.72 15.31 -3.90
CA ALA A 33 8.67 14.55 -3.10
C ALA A 33 8.41 13.04 -3.20
N LEU A 34 7.14 12.61 -3.20
CA LEU A 34 6.76 11.22 -3.42
C LEU A 34 7.18 10.71 -4.81
N ALA A 35 7.00 11.52 -5.86
CA ALA A 35 7.44 11.19 -7.22
C ALA A 35 8.96 11.08 -7.33
N GLN A 36 9.70 11.97 -6.67
CA GLN A 36 11.17 11.89 -6.61
C GLN A 36 11.64 10.61 -5.92
N LEU A 37 11.02 10.24 -4.79
CA LEU A 37 11.34 8.99 -4.11
C LEU A 37 11.05 7.76 -4.98
N GLY A 38 9.90 7.74 -5.66
CA GLY A 38 9.55 6.70 -6.63
C GLY A 38 10.60 6.56 -7.75
N GLY A 39 11.04 7.68 -8.31
CA GLY A 39 12.12 7.74 -9.29
C GLY A 39 13.44 7.19 -8.75
N GLN A 40 13.84 7.59 -7.54
CA GLN A 40 15.06 7.08 -6.89
C GLN A 40 14.99 5.57 -6.68
N LEU A 41 13.85 5.02 -6.23
CA LEU A 41 13.67 3.58 -6.07
C LEU A 41 13.83 2.84 -7.40
N ARG A 42 13.21 3.35 -8.47
CA ARG A 42 13.38 2.82 -9.83
C ARG A 42 14.84 2.82 -10.23
N ASP A 43 15.49 3.97 -10.21
CA ASP A 43 16.84 4.16 -10.76
C ASP A 43 17.87 3.34 -9.97
N THR A 44 17.64 3.17 -8.67
CA THR A 44 18.58 2.47 -7.79
C THR A 44 18.43 0.95 -7.83
N PHE A 45 17.19 0.45 -7.89
CA PHE A 45 16.92 -0.99 -7.70
C PHE A 45 16.41 -1.69 -8.95
N LEU A 46 15.79 -0.96 -9.87
CA LEU A 46 15.09 -1.52 -11.03
C LEU A 46 15.62 -0.96 -12.36
N ALA A 47 16.65 -0.11 -12.38
CA ALA A 47 17.22 0.42 -13.62
C ALA A 47 17.49 -0.65 -14.70
N PRO A 48 18.02 -1.85 -14.38
CA PRO A 48 18.20 -2.91 -15.38
C PRO A 48 16.90 -3.47 -15.96
N LEU A 49 15.77 -3.35 -15.22
CA LEU A 49 14.46 -3.85 -15.61
C LEU A 49 13.65 -2.82 -16.41
N TYR A 50 14.05 -1.55 -16.38
CA TYR A 50 13.44 -0.45 -17.13
C TYR A 50 14.15 -0.21 -18.48
N THR A 51 14.50 -1.28 -19.18
CA THR A 51 15.02 -1.22 -20.56
C THR A 51 13.87 -1.21 -21.57
N THR A 52 14.13 -1.41 -22.87
CA THR A 52 13.17 -1.24 -23.99
C THR A 52 11.86 -2.00 -23.84
N THR A 53 11.83 -3.07 -23.05
CA THR A 53 10.60 -3.69 -22.55
C THR A 53 10.44 -3.34 -21.08
N ASN A 54 9.73 -2.26 -20.77
CA ASN A 54 9.38 -1.94 -19.39
C ASN A 54 8.22 -2.86 -18.98
N PRO A 55 8.42 -3.91 -18.16
CA PRO A 55 7.35 -4.83 -17.80
C PRO A 55 6.21 -4.13 -17.04
N LEU A 56 6.46 -2.92 -16.53
CA LEU A 56 5.44 -2.09 -15.86
C LEU A 56 4.57 -1.28 -16.84
N THR A 57 4.82 -1.38 -18.15
CA THR A 57 3.88 -0.89 -19.18
C THR A 57 2.74 -1.87 -19.44
N GLU A 58 2.81 -3.10 -18.91
CA GLU A 58 1.76 -4.10 -19.09
C GLU A 58 0.49 -3.72 -18.33
N HIS A 59 -0.68 -4.09 -18.88
CA HIS A 59 -1.98 -3.70 -18.36
C HIS A 59 -2.38 -4.37 -17.02
N GLN A 60 -1.63 -5.37 -16.55
CA GLN A 60 -1.82 -6.05 -15.27
C GLN A 60 -0.54 -6.81 -14.89
N GLY A 61 -0.21 -6.88 -13.59
CA GLY A 61 1.02 -7.58 -13.18
C GLY A 61 1.18 -7.81 -11.68
N SER A 62 2.22 -8.59 -11.35
CA SER A 62 2.60 -8.86 -9.96
C SER A 62 4.10 -8.60 -9.77
N LEU A 63 4.43 -7.79 -8.77
CA LEU A 63 5.80 -7.55 -8.33
C LEU A 63 6.07 -8.31 -7.04
N LEU A 64 7.11 -9.14 -7.05
CA LEU A 64 7.62 -9.82 -5.86
C LEU A 64 8.95 -9.21 -5.45
N PHE A 65 8.98 -8.61 -4.27
CA PHE A 65 10.21 -8.20 -3.59
C PHE A 65 10.60 -9.28 -2.58
N ALA A 66 11.65 -10.04 -2.89
CA ALA A 66 12.19 -11.08 -2.03
C ALA A 66 13.55 -10.64 -1.47
N SER A 67 13.66 -10.50 -0.15
CA SER A 67 14.89 -10.06 0.51
C SER A 67 14.91 -10.50 1.98
N SER A 68 16.07 -10.91 2.47
CA SER A 68 16.28 -11.13 3.92
C SER A 68 16.43 -9.83 4.70
N SER A 69 16.57 -8.68 4.04
CA SER A 69 16.66 -7.36 4.68
C SER A 69 15.27 -6.75 4.88
N PRO A 70 14.83 -6.54 6.13
CA PRO A 70 13.57 -5.85 6.42
C PRO A 70 13.54 -4.43 5.85
N ASP A 71 14.67 -3.72 5.91
CA ASP A 71 14.77 -2.34 5.41
C ASP A 71 14.47 -2.24 3.92
N PHE A 72 14.89 -3.23 3.13
CA PHE A 72 14.55 -3.31 1.71
C PHE A 72 13.07 -3.63 1.49
N LEU A 73 12.50 -4.55 2.26
CA LEU A 73 11.08 -4.92 2.12
C LEU A 73 10.13 -3.77 2.50
N ASN A 74 10.55 -2.94 3.45
CA ASN A 74 9.79 -1.79 3.94
C ASN A 74 9.94 -0.51 3.09
N LEU A 75 10.69 -0.56 1.98
CA LEU A 75 10.69 0.55 1.02
C LEU A 75 9.28 0.70 0.38
N PRO A 76 8.88 1.93 0.01
CA PRO A 76 7.54 2.22 -0.51
C PRO A 76 7.46 1.92 -2.01
N TRP A 77 7.52 0.63 -2.34
CA TRP A 77 7.46 0.11 -3.72
C TRP A 77 6.17 0.52 -4.46
N GLU A 78 5.14 0.92 -3.73
CA GLU A 78 3.90 1.52 -4.21
C GLU A 78 4.12 2.81 -5.02
N LEU A 79 5.20 3.55 -4.71
CA LEU A 79 5.58 4.80 -5.36
C LEU A 79 6.32 4.60 -6.69
N LEU A 80 6.58 3.36 -7.10
CA LEU A 80 7.26 3.11 -8.37
C LEU A 80 6.50 3.78 -9.53
N PRO A 81 7.21 4.51 -10.41
CA PRO A 81 6.57 5.29 -11.45
C PRO A 81 6.08 4.37 -12.57
N ARG A 82 4.85 4.63 -13.00
CA ARG A 82 4.29 4.11 -14.25
C ARG A 82 4.78 4.93 -15.44
N PRO A 83 4.64 4.42 -16.68
CA PRO A 83 5.06 5.14 -17.88
C PRO A 83 4.34 6.48 -18.09
N ASP A 84 3.12 6.62 -17.58
CA ASP A 84 2.32 7.85 -17.61
C ASP A 84 2.67 8.84 -16.49
N GLY A 85 3.67 8.51 -15.65
CA GLY A 85 4.11 9.34 -14.53
C GLY A 85 3.28 9.17 -13.25
N ALA A 86 2.20 8.38 -13.29
CA ALA A 86 1.42 8.06 -12.09
C ALA A 86 2.14 7.03 -11.21
N PHE A 87 1.70 6.88 -9.95
CA PHE A 87 2.22 5.84 -9.06
C PHE A 87 1.63 4.47 -9.42
N LEU A 88 2.39 3.41 -9.16
CA LEU A 88 1.93 2.04 -9.39
C LEU A 88 0.66 1.72 -8.58
N VAL A 89 0.56 2.25 -7.36
CA VAL A 89 -0.60 2.06 -6.47
C VAL A 89 -1.90 2.60 -7.04
N SER A 90 -1.87 3.63 -7.88
CA SER A 90 -3.10 4.27 -8.39
C SER A 90 -3.77 3.47 -9.53
N ASP A 91 -3.09 2.45 -10.07
CA ASP A 91 -3.61 1.66 -11.19
C ASP A 91 -4.61 0.58 -10.74
N GLY A 92 -4.52 0.10 -9.50
CA GLY A 92 -5.38 -0.97 -8.97
C GLY A 92 -5.24 -2.35 -9.64
N ARG A 93 -4.52 -2.43 -10.77
CA ARG A 93 -4.26 -3.65 -11.57
C ARG A 93 -2.94 -4.35 -11.24
N TRP A 94 -2.17 -3.77 -10.31
CA TRP A 94 -0.89 -4.30 -9.86
C TRP A 94 -0.99 -4.86 -8.45
N SER A 95 -0.37 -6.02 -8.24
CA SER A 95 -0.18 -6.61 -6.91
C SER A 95 1.29 -6.50 -6.50
N ILE A 96 1.55 -5.86 -5.36
CA ILE A 96 2.89 -5.78 -4.76
C ILE A 96 2.95 -6.79 -3.63
N ARG A 97 3.91 -7.72 -3.70
CA ARG A 97 4.14 -8.76 -2.71
C ARG A 97 5.55 -8.63 -2.15
N ARG A 98 5.68 -8.84 -0.84
CA ARG A 98 6.95 -8.79 -0.11
C ARG A 98 7.18 -10.15 0.55
N ALA A 99 8.41 -10.63 0.53
CA ALA A 99 8.77 -11.90 1.15
C ALA A 99 10.19 -11.90 1.69
N THR A 100 10.36 -12.53 2.84
CA THR A 100 11.69 -12.88 3.37
C THR A 100 12.25 -14.13 2.71
N ALA A 101 11.38 -15.00 2.16
CA ALA A 101 11.75 -16.19 1.42
C ALA A 101 12.12 -15.88 -0.05
N LYS A 102 13.05 -16.67 -0.61
CA LYS A 102 13.62 -16.48 -1.96
C LYS A 102 12.59 -16.56 -3.10
N ALA A 103 11.43 -17.15 -2.84
CA ALA A 103 10.27 -17.14 -3.70
C ALA A 103 9.00 -17.26 -2.85
N LEU A 104 7.94 -16.55 -3.23
CA LEU A 104 6.59 -16.91 -2.82
C LEU A 104 6.01 -17.87 -3.87
N PRO A 105 5.15 -18.81 -3.46
CA PRO A 105 4.28 -19.48 -4.42
C PRO A 105 3.61 -18.43 -5.31
N ALA A 106 3.45 -18.75 -6.60
CA ALA A 106 2.65 -17.94 -7.50
C ALA A 106 1.34 -17.60 -6.78
N ALA A 107 0.99 -16.31 -6.75
CA ALA A 107 -0.29 -15.92 -6.19
C ALA A 107 -1.37 -16.50 -7.10
N THR A 108 -1.88 -17.67 -6.79
CA THR A 108 -3.31 -17.88 -6.96
C THR A 108 -3.92 -16.93 -5.95
N ALA A 109 -4.23 -15.71 -6.36
CA ALA A 109 -5.06 -14.83 -5.56
C ALA A 109 -6.24 -15.70 -5.12
N PRO A 110 -6.42 -15.98 -3.81
CA PRO A 110 -7.52 -16.82 -3.39
C PRO A 110 -8.75 -16.15 -3.97
N ARG A 111 -9.45 -16.86 -4.86
CA ARG A 111 -10.75 -16.40 -5.32
C ARG A 111 -11.57 -16.31 -4.06
N VAL A 112 -11.78 -15.10 -3.54
CA VAL A 112 -12.53 -14.92 -2.32
C VAL A 112 -13.90 -15.52 -2.61
N ALA A 113 -14.27 -16.53 -1.81
CA ALA A 113 -15.56 -17.16 -1.95
C ALA A 113 -16.63 -16.07 -1.80
N ARG A 114 -17.57 -16.01 -2.73
CA ARG A 114 -18.68 -15.07 -2.63
C ARG A 114 -19.68 -15.60 -1.59
N PRO A 115 -20.35 -14.71 -0.84
CA PRO A 115 -20.14 -13.26 -0.79
C PRO A 115 -18.83 -12.87 -0.11
N LEU A 116 -18.18 -11.80 -0.59
CA LEU A 116 -17.03 -11.19 0.08
C LEU A 116 -17.51 -10.66 1.45
N ARG A 117 -16.96 -11.18 2.53
CA ARG A 117 -17.23 -10.71 3.89
C ARG A 117 -16.35 -9.51 4.19
N ILE A 118 -16.96 -8.38 4.54
CA ILE A 118 -16.31 -7.10 4.82
C ILE A 118 -16.62 -6.73 6.26
N LEU A 119 -15.58 -6.50 7.06
CA LEU A 119 -15.70 -5.83 8.34
C LEU A 119 -15.31 -4.37 8.16
N PHE A 120 -16.23 -3.45 8.46
CA PHE A 120 -15.99 -2.02 8.40
C PHE A 120 -15.89 -1.45 9.81
N THR A 121 -14.84 -0.68 10.06
CA THR A 121 -14.69 0.12 11.27
C THR A 121 -14.12 1.48 10.89
N ALA A 122 -14.73 2.54 11.41
CA ALA A 122 -14.32 3.90 11.18
C ALA A 122 -13.60 4.40 12.45
N CYS A 123 -12.36 4.87 12.30
CA CYS A 123 -11.52 5.30 13.41
C CYS A 123 -10.92 6.68 13.12
N ALA A 124 -10.91 7.56 14.12
CA ALA A 124 -10.28 8.87 14.04
C ALA A 124 -9.22 8.99 15.14
N PRO A 125 -8.01 9.49 14.82
CA PRO A 125 -7.05 9.87 15.86
C PRO A 125 -7.66 10.94 16.77
N THR A 126 -7.51 10.78 18.09
CA THR A 126 -8.13 11.67 19.08
C THR A 126 -7.60 13.10 19.03
N GLN A 127 -6.45 13.33 18.39
CA GLN A 127 -5.79 14.62 18.26
C GLN A 127 -6.22 15.40 17.00
N LEU A 128 -7.03 14.80 16.13
CA LEU A 128 -7.50 15.42 14.89
C LEU A 128 -8.99 15.76 14.98
N ALA A 129 -9.50 16.49 13.98
CA ALA A 129 -10.93 16.71 13.84
C ALA A 129 -11.67 15.37 13.82
N GLY A 130 -12.75 15.27 14.59
CA GLY A 130 -13.56 14.07 14.66
C GLY A 130 -14.09 13.67 13.29
N LEU A 131 -14.09 12.37 13.02
CA LEU A 131 -14.68 11.81 11.82
C LEU A 131 -16.21 11.89 11.93
N ASP A 132 -16.87 12.18 10.81
CA ASP A 132 -18.32 12.10 10.72
C ASP A 132 -18.71 10.63 10.53
N TYR A 133 -18.78 9.89 11.63
CA TYR A 133 -19.01 8.44 11.63
C TYR A 133 -20.29 8.06 10.88
N GLU A 134 -21.34 8.87 11.00
CA GLU A 134 -22.61 8.66 10.34
C GLU A 134 -22.47 8.73 8.81
N LYS A 135 -21.72 9.72 8.30
CA LYS A 135 -21.46 9.81 6.85
C LYS A 135 -20.58 8.69 6.32
N GLU A 136 -19.58 8.27 7.08
CA GLU A 136 -18.70 7.17 6.68
C GLU A 136 -19.48 5.84 6.63
N GLU A 137 -20.35 5.61 7.62
CA GLU A 137 -21.25 4.45 7.65
C GLU A 137 -22.26 4.49 6.49
N GLU A 138 -22.90 5.63 6.24
CA GLU A 138 -23.81 5.80 5.11
C GLU A 138 -23.12 5.51 3.77
N ALA A 139 -21.86 5.94 3.62
CA ALA A 139 -21.09 5.72 2.40
C ALA A 139 -20.80 4.22 2.17
N ILE A 140 -20.43 3.46 3.21
CA ILE A 140 -20.16 2.03 3.06
C ILE A 140 -21.44 1.22 2.83
N LEU A 141 -22.53 1.57 3.51
CA LEU A 141 -23.84 0.94 3.33
C LEU A 141 -24.33 1.12 1.89
N ARG A 142 -24.23 2.34 1.35
CA ARG A 142 -24.61 2.63 -0.04
C ARG A 142 -23.83 1.80 -1.05
N ILE A 143 -22.54 1.54 -0.79
CA ILE A 143 -21.71 0.69 -1.64
C ILE A 143 -22.14 -0.78 -1.50
N ALA A 144 -22.38 -1.26 -0.28
CA ALA A 144 -22.82 -2.62 -0.03
C ALA A 144 -24.18 -2.92 -0.69
N ASP A 145 -25.16 -2.01 -0.56
CA ASP A 145 -26.47 -2.12 -1.20
C ASP A 145 -26.35 -2.24 -2.73
N ARG A 146 -25.47 -1.43 -3.33
CA ARG A 146 -25.21 -1.50 -4.78
C ARG A 146 -24.56 -2.82 -5.20
N LEU A 147 -23.78 -3.45 -4.32
CA LEU A 147 -23.13 -4.74 -4.56
C LEU A 147 -24.04 -5.93 -4.27
N GLY A 148 -25.04 -5.76 -3.42
CA GLY A 148 -26.07 -6.76 -3.10
C GLY A 148 -25.48 -8.05 -2.53
N ASP A 149 -25.93 -9.18 -3.06
CA ASP A 149 -25.54 -10.54 -2.66
C ASP A 149 -24.06 -10.89 -2.91
N LYS A 150 -23.29 -9.97 -3.50
CA LYS A 150 -21.85 -10.15 -3.71
C LYS A 150 -21.03 -9.88 -2.45
N VAL A 151 -21.60 -9.18 -1.48
CA VAL A 151 -20.91 -8.79 -0.24
C VAL A 151 -21.78 -9.07 0.99
N HIS A 152 -21.12 -9.35 2.09
CA HIS A 152 -21.72 -9.37 3.42
C HIS A 152 -20.95 -8.37 4.26
N LEU A 153 -21.64 -7.32 4.73
CA LEU A 153 -21.03 -6.22 5.46
C LEU A 153 -21.39 -6.31 6.94
N ASP A 154 -20.38 -6.41 7.79
CA ASP A 154 -20.46 -6.24 9.23
C ASP A 154 -19.87 -4.88 9.59
N ILE A 155 -20.59 -4.06 10.36
CA ILE A 155 -20.12 -2.76 10.86
C ILE A 155 -19.82 -2.92 12.35
N ALA A 156 -18.59 -2.62 12.74
CA ALA A 156 -18.17 -2.62 14.13
C ALA A 156 -18.08 -1.17 14.66
N GLU A 157 -18.86 -0.88 15.69
CA GLU A 157 -18.66 0.31 16.53
C GLU A 157 -17.32 0.15 17.26
N ALA A 158 -16.40 1.10 17.04
CA ALA A 158 -15.07 1.22 17.65
C ALA A 158 -14.65 0.07 18.59
N GLY A 159 -14.14 -1.02 18.01
CA GLY A 159 -13.63 -2.14 18.78
C GLY A 159 -12.30 -1.79 19.46
N ALA A 160 -12.15 -2.14 20.73
CA ALA A 160 -10.85 -2.08 21.39
C ALA A 160 -9.93 -3.17 20.83
N PHE A 161 -8.61 -2.97 20.84
CA PHE A 161 -7.64 -4.02 20.47
C PHE A 161 -7.84 -5.33 21.27
N ASP A 162 -8.45 -5.24 22.45
CA ASP A 162 -8.78 -6.39 23.30
C ASP A 162 -9.81 -7.33 22.65
N GLU A 163 -10.64 -6.84 21.72
CA GLU A 163 -11.64 -7.62 21.00
C GLU A 163 -11.06 -8.41 19.81
N LEU A 164 -9.80 -8.15 19.43
CA LEU A 164 -9.09 -8.85 18.35
C LEU A 164 -8.32 -10.09 18.83
N ARG A 165 -8.44 -10.45 20.11
CA ARG A 165 -7.79 -11.62 20.71
C ARG A 165 -8.67 -12.87 20.54
N ASP A 166 -8.59 -13.48 19.36
CA ASP A 166 -8.90 -14.90 19.14
C ASP A 166 -7.66 -15.63 18.61
#